data_AF-A0A6V7UXU8-F1
#
_entry.id   AF-A0A6V7UXU8-F1
#
_cell.length_a   1.000
_cell.length_b   1.000
_cell.length_c   1.000
_cell.angle_alpha   90.00
_cell.angle_beta   90.00
_cell.angle_gamma   90.00
#
_symmetry.space_group_name_H-M   'P 1'
#
loop_
_entity.id
_entity.type
_entity.pdbx_description
1 polymer ?
#
loop_
_entity_poly.entity_id
_entity_poly.type
_entity_poly.pdbx_seq_one_letter_code
_entity_poly.pdbx_strand_id
1 'polypeptide(L)'
;MVAMYGGHFILSLIGLFLNILFVYLTIKSKSLHGRCNLLLAFNSLTITPLQLFSGVKFFVLFSGTNFIRLKTCYYFAFLPLIGAGLATSAQICVGVDRLISVLFPFWYKDSDIYKSTIILLIFCVIRCFIENCYYFYGVSLHPDK
;
A
#
# COMPACT_ATOMS: atom_id res chain seq x y z
N MET A 1 16.35 -20.47 1.70
CA MET A 1 15.31 -19.77 0.91
C MET A 1 13.90 -20.10 1.40
N VAL A 2 13.46 -21.36 1.41
CA VAL A 2 12.08 -21.74 1.84
C VAL A 2 11.70 -21.22 3.23
N ALA A 3 12.58 -21.33 4.23
CA ALA A 3 12.31 -20.82 5.58
C ALA A 3 12.10 -19.29 5.64
N MET A 4 12.84 -18.52 4.81
CA MET A 4 12.71 -17.06 4.76
C MET A 4 11.38 -16.64 4.11
N TYR A 5 11.03 -17.25 2.97
CA TYR A 5 9.76 -16.97 2.30
C TYR A 5 8.55 -17.50 3.10
N GLY A 6 8.72 -18.62 3.80
CA GLY A 6 7.71 -19.13 4.73
C GLY A 6 7.47 -18.18 5.91
N GLY A 7 8.53 -17.65 6.51
CA GLY A 7 8.41 -16.61 7.54
C GLY A 7 7.70 -15.35 7.04
N HIS A 8 8.04 -14.90 5.83
CA HIS A 8 7.39 -13.75 5.18
C HIS A 8 5.90 -14.00 4.92
N PHE A 9 5.52 -15.22 4.54
CA PHE A 9 4.14 -15.62 4.33
C PHE A 9 3.33 -15.60 5.63
N ILE A 10 3.87 -16.19 6.71
CA ILE A 10 3.21 -16.18 8.03
C ILE A 10 3.01 -14.74 8.53
N LEU A 11 4.04 -13.89 8.44
CA LEU A 11 3.93 -12.48 8.79
C LEU A 11 2.90 -11.75 7.92
N SER A 12 2.80 -12.09 6.64
CA SER A 12 1.83 -11.51 5.73
C SER A 12 0.39 -11.91 6.08
N LEU A 13 0.15 -13.14 6.57
CA LEU A 13 -1.16 -13.58 7.05
C LEU A 13 -1.59 -12.81 8.30
N ILE A 14 -0.69 -12.65 9.27
CA ILE A 14 -0.93 -11.85 10.47
C ILE A 14 -1.22 -10.41 10.09
N GLY A 15 -0.38 -9.84 9.22
CA GLY A 15 -0.54 -8.48 8.71
C GLY A 15 -1.87 -8.27 7.99
N LEU A 16 -2.30 -9.24 7.17
CA LEU A 16 -3.57 -9.18 6.44
C LEU A 16 -4.76 -9.16 7.41
N PHE A 17 -4.74 -10.04 8.42
CA PHE A 17 -5.77 -10.04 9.45
C PHE A 17 -5.85 -8.71 10.20
N LEU A 18 -4.71 -8.19 10.64
CA LEU A 18 -4.64 -6.91 11.37
C LEU A 18 -5.07 -5.72 10.50
N ASN A 19 -4.70 -5.69 9.23
CA ASN A 19 -5.09 -4.62 8.31
C ASN A 19 -6.59 -4.62 8.04
N ILE A 20 -7.20 -5.78 7.80
CA ILE A 20 -8.65 -5.88 7.62
C ILE A 20 -9.39 -5.47 8.89
N LEU A 21 -8.91 -5.92 10.06
CA LEU A 21 -9.49 -5.55 11.34
C LEU A 21 -9.40 -4.03 11.58
N PHE A 22 -8.26 -3.41 11.26
CA PHE A 22 -8.07 -1.97 11.41
C PHE A 22 -9.03 -1.16 10.54
N VAL A 23 -9.21 -1.56 9.28
CA VAL A 23 -10.17 -0.94 8.37
C VAL A 23 -11.60 -1.10 8.89
N TYR A 24 -11.97 -2.30 9.33
CA TYR A 24 -13.29 -2.58 9.90
C TYR A 24 -13.57 -1.70 11.13
N LEU A 25 -12.62 -1.60 12.06
CA LEU A 25 -12.75 -0.77 13.25
C LEU A 25 -12.86 0.72 12.92
N THR A 26 -12.14 1.18 11.89
CA THR A 26 -12.19 2.57 11.44
C THR A 26 -13.57 2.91 10.87
N ILE A 27 -14.17 2.02 10.07
CA ILE A 27 -15.53 2.21 9.51
C ILE A 27 -16.59 2.15 10.62
N LYS A 28 -16.44 1.21 11.57
CA LYS A 28 -17.43 1.01 12.64
C LYS A 28 -17.42 2.12 13.67
N SER A 29 -16.25 2.64 14.03
CA SER A 29 -16.11 3.60 15.13
C SER A 29 -16.08 5.03 14.63
N LYS A 30 -17.15 5.80 14.92
CA LYS A 30 -17.21 7.22 14.60
C LYS A 30 -16.14 8.05 15.33
N SER A 31 -15.65 7.59 16.48
CA SER A 31 -14.56 8.26 17.21
C SER A 31 -13.21 8.14 16.50
N LEU A 32 -13.06 7.19 15.57
CA LEU A 32 -11.83 6.99 14.80
C LEU A 32 -11.81 7.76 13.47
N HIS A 33 -12.87 8.47 13.06
CA HIS A 33 -12.92 9.21 11.78
C HIS A 33 -12.10 10.52 11.75
N GLY A 34 -10.91 10.53 12.35
CA GLY A 34 -9.94 11.61 12.17
C GLY A 34 -9.19 11.50 10.84
N ARG A 35 -8.65 12.62 10.34
CA ARG A 35 -7.87 12.70 9.08
C ARG A 35 -6.80 11.61 8.96
N CYS A 36 -5.90 11.54 9.94
CA CYS A 36 -4.84 10.55 9.97
C CYS A 36 -5.36 9.10 10.00
N ASN A 37 -6.43 8.81 10.75
CA ASN A 37 -6.94 7.45 10.86
C ASN A 37 -7.60 6.99 9.56
N LEU A 38 -8.26 7.89 8.83
CA LEU A 38 -8.77 7.63 7.48
C LEU A 38 -7.63 7.32 6.50
N LEU A 39 -6.54 8.11 6.55
CA LEU A 39 -5.35 7.84 5.74
C LEU A 39 -4.68 6.51 6.11
N LEU A 40 -4.66 6.16 7.40
CA LEU A 40 -4.11 4.89 7.86
C LEU A 40 -4.97 3.70 7.43
N ALA A 41 -6.30 3.85 7.45
CA ALA A 41 -7.22 2.84 6.94
C ALA A 41 -7.07 2.67 5.42
N PHE A 42 -6.92 3.77 4.68
CA PHE A 42 -6.58 3.73 3.26
C PHE A 42 -5.26 3.00 3.00
N ASN A 43 -4.21 3.30 3.77
CA ASN A 43 -2.92 2.60 3.69
C ASN A 43 -3.06 1.10 3.98
N SER A 44 -3.83 0.71 4.98
CA SER A 44 -4.09 -0.71 5.29
C SER A 44 -4.87 -1.43 4.18
N LEU A 45 -5.77 -0.73 3.48
CA LEU A 45 -6.44 -1.27 2.31
C LEU A 45 -5.46 -1.49 1.15
N THR A 46 -4.60 -0.51 0.86
CA THR A 46 -3.70 -0.55 -0.29
C THR A 46 -2.53 -1.52 -0.14
N ILE A 47 -2.10 -1.84 1.08
CA ILE A 47 -1.05 -2.84 1.33
C ILE A 47 -1.55 -4.30 1.26
N THR A 48 -2.86 -4.53 1.38
CA THR A 48 -3.46 -5.88 1.39
C THR A 48 -3.14 -6.71 0.13
N PRO A 49 -3.19 -6.17 -1.11
CA PRO A 49 -2.77 -6.89 -2.32
C PRO A 49 -1.31 -7.36 -2.27
N LEU A 50 -0.40 -6.59 -1.68
CA LEU A 50 1.00 -6.97 -1.54
C LEU A 50 1.20 -8.13 -0.55
N GLN A 51 0.42 -8.13 0.54
CA GLN A 51 0.41 -9.22 1.51
C GLN A 51 -0.12 -10.52 0.88
N LEU A 52 -1.18 -10.45 0.08
CA LEU A 52 -1.69 -11.60 -0.68
C LEU A 52 -0.64 -12.13 -1.68
N PHE A 53 0.07 -11.24 -2.36
CA PHE A 53 1.13 -11.63 -3.30
C PHE A 53 2.31 -12.36 -2.65
N SER A 54 2.58 -12.10 -1.37
CA SER A 54 3.59 -12.86 -0.63
C SER A 54 3.24 -14.35 -0.50
N GLY A 55 1.95 -14.69 -0.47
CA GLY A 55 1.49 -16.08 -0.57
C GLY A 55 1.75 -16.70 -1.94
N VAL A 56 1.45 -15.97 -3.01
CA VAL A 56 1.73 -16.43 -4.39
C VAL A 56 3.22 -16.73 -4.57
N LYS A 57 4.11 -15.85 -4.08
CA LYS A 57 5.57 -16.09 -4.11
C LYS A 57 5.97 -17.38 -3.37
N PHE A 58 5.36 -17.63 -2.21
CA PHE A 58 5.64 -18.84 -1.42
C PHE A 58 5.18 -20.11 -2.14
N PHE A 59 3.97 -20.12 -2.71
CA PHE A 59 3.45 -21.27 -3.46
C PHE A 59 4.26 -21.58 -4.72
N VAL A 60 4.70 -20.55 -5.47
CA VAL A 60 5.60 -20.72 -6.62
C VAL A 60 6.91 -21.38 -6.20
N LEU A 61 7.54 -20.88 -5.13
CA LEU A 61 8.77 -21.45 -4.61
C LEU A 61 8.57 -22.91 -4.15
N PHE A 62 7.45 -23.21 -3.50
CA PHE A 62 7.10 -24.55 -3.04
C PHE A 62 6.83 -25.52 -4.20
N SER A 63 6.26 -25.03 -5.31
CA SER A 63 6.01 -25.81 -6.53
C SER A 63 7.29 -26.21 -7.28
N GLY A 64 8.48 -25.71 -6.88
CA GLY A 64 9.76 -26.02 -7.52
C GLY A 64 9.95 -25.36 -8.89
N THR A 65 9.04 -24.49 -9.33
CA THR A 65 9.15 -23.74 -10.58
C THR A 65 10.07 -22.52 -10.39
N ASN A 66 11.34 -22.68 -10.75
CA ASN A 66 12.35 -21.61 -10.60
C ASN A 66 12.23 -20.47 -11.62
N PHE A 67 11.54 -20.69 -12.74
CA PHE A 67 11.42 -19.70 -13.82
C PHE A 67 9.96 -19.50 -14.24
N ILE A 68 9.39 -18.37 -13.82
CA ILE A 68 8.15 -17.84 -14.40
C ILE A 68 8.54 -16.82 -15.45
N ARG A 69 7.91 -16.90 -16.64
CA ARG A 69 8.12 -15.91 -17.70
C ARG A 69 7.81 -14.50 -17.16
N LEU A 70 8.73 -13.56 -17.38
CA LEU A 70 8.68 -12.20 -16.82
C LEU A 70 7.34 -11.50 -17.07
N LYS A 71 6.78 -11.65 -18.29
CA LYS A 71 5.46 -11.10 -18.66
C LYS A 71 4.34 -11.60 -17.73
N THR A 72 4.32 -12.90 -17.42
CA THR A 72 3.33 -13.49 -16.51
C THR A 72 3.53 -12.97 -15.09
N CYS A 73 4.79 -12.91 -14.61
CA CYS A 73 5.11 -12.35 -13.30
C CYS A 73 4.68 -10.87 -13.19
N TYR A 74 4.89 -10.07 -14.23
CA TYR A 74 4.49 -8.67 -14.27
C TYR A 74 2.97 -8.50 -14.11
N TYR A 75 2.16 -9.29 -14.83
CA TYR A 75 0.70 -9.24 -14.66
C TYR A 75 0.25 -9.64 -13.25
N PHE A 76 0.89 -10.64 -12.63
CA PHE A 76 0.61 -11.01 -11.24
C PHE A 76 1.06 -9.95 -10.23
N ALA A 77 2.18 -9.27 -10.50
CA ALA A 77 2.76 -8.26 -9.63
C ALA A 77 2.17 -6.86 -9.82
N PHE A 78 1.47 -6.60 -10.94
CA PHE A 78 0.96 -5.28 -11.30
C PHE A 78 0.05 -4.67 -10.22
N LEU A 79 -0.95 -5.43 -9.77
CA LEU A 79 -1.85 -4.98 -8.70
C LEU A 79 -1.12 -4.78 -7.35
N PRO A 80 -0.26 -5.70 -6.89
CA PRO A 80 0.62 -5.49 -5.74
C PRO A 80 1.53 -4.26 -5.83
N LEU A 81 2.05 -3.95 -7.02
CA LEU A 81 2.90 -2.78 -7.29
C LEU A 81 2.12 -1.47 -7.12
N ILE A 82 0.90 -1.40 -7.67
CA ILE A 82 0.01 -0.26 -7.45
C ILE A 82 -0.31 -0.11 -5.96
N GLY A 83 -0.66 -1.21 -5.30
CA GLY A 83 -0.96 -1.20 -3.86
C GLY A 83 0.21 -0.70 -3.02
N ALA A 84 1.42 -1.17 -3.31
CA ALA A 84 2.64 -0.72 -2.66
C ALA A 84 2.92 0.78 -2.90
N GLY A 85 2.78 1.26 -4.15
CA GLY A 85 2.95 2.67 -4.48
C GLY A 85 1.97 3.58 -3.74
N LEU A 86 0.69 3.20 -3.69
CA LEU A 86 -0.32 3.93 -2.92
C LEU A 86 -0.06 3.87 -1.41
N ALA A 87 0.34 2.72 -0.86
CA ALA A 87 0.66 2.57 0.56
C ALA A 87 1.82 3.47 0.98
N THR A 88 2.94 3.45 0.24
CA THR A 88 4.09 4.33 0.54
C THR A 88 3.71 5.81 0.46
N SER A 89 2.89 6.18 -0.52
CA SER A 89 2.40 7.56 -0.65
C SER A 89 1.55 7.96 0.55
N ALA A 90 0.63 7.09 0.96
CA ALA A 90 -0.24 7.30 2.10
C ALA A 90 0.55 7.42 3.41
N GLN A 91 1.61 6.63 3.61
CA GLN A 91 2.50 6.73 4.77
C GLN A 91 3.21 8.08 4.85
N ILE A 92 3.68 8.62 3.72
CA ILE A 92 4.27 9.97 3.66
C ILE A 92 3.21 11.01 4.03
N CYS A 93 2.00 10.91 3.47
CA CYS A 93 0.90 11.82 3.79
C CYS A 93 0.51 11.77 5.27
N VAL A 94 0.50 10.59 5.89
CA VAL A 94 0.27 10.43 7.34
C VAL A 94 1.37 11.14 8.14
N GLY A 95 2.64 10.97 7.74
CA GLY A 95 3.76 11.66 8.38
C GLY A 95 3.64 13.18 8.31
N VAL A 96 3.29 13.70 7.13
CA VAL A 96 3.08 15.14 6.90
C VAL A 96 1.89 15.67 7.69
N ASP A 97 0.74 14.98 7.68
CA ASP A 97 -0.46 15.35 8.44
C ASP A 97 -0.16 15.45 9.94
N ARG A 98 0.59 14.48 10.48
CA ARG A 98 1.03 14.49 11.88
C ARG A 98 2.02 15.61 12.19
N LEU A 99 2.97 15.85 11.31
CA LEU A 99 3.94 16.94 11.49
C LEU A 99 3.24 18.30 11.51
N ILE A 100 2.31 18.54 10.59
CA ILE A 100 1.51 19.78 10.54
C ILE A 100 0.66 19.93 11.81
N SER A 101 0.05 18.84 12.30
CA SER A 101 -0.74 18.87 13.52
C SER A 101 0.08 19.28 14.76
N VAL A 102 1.38 19.00 14.80
CA VAL A 102 2.26 19.39 15.91
C VAL A 102 2.81 20.81 15.71
N LEU A 103 3.23 21.16 14.49
CA LEU A 103 3.85 22.46 14.21
C LEU A 103 2.83 23.60 14.17
N PHE A 104 1.61 23.35 13.69
CA PHE A 104 0.59 24.37 13.47
C PHE A 104 -0.78 23.94 14.04
N PRO A 105 -0.90 23.76 15.37
CA PRO A 105 -2.10 23.18 15.99
C PRO A 105 -3.36 24.05 15.80
N PHE A 106 -3.23 25.37 15.81
CA PHE A 106 -4.36 26.29 15.62
C PHE A 106 -4.94 26.20 14.21
N TRP A 107 -4.09 26.29 13.18
CA TRP A 107 -4.49 26.14 11.78
C TRP A 107 -5.03 24.73 11.48
N TYR A 108 -4.40 23.71 12.07
CA TYR A 108 -4.84 22.33 11.88
C TYR A 108 -6.26 22.08 12.41
N LYS A 109 -6.63 22.71 13.53
CA LYS A 109 -7.95 22.63 14.14
C LYS A 109 -9.04 23.28 13.29
N ASP A 110 -8.75 24.43 12.69
CA ASP A 110 -9.72 25.18 11.86
C ASP A 110 -9.91 24.61 10.45
N SER A 111 -8.99 23.77 9.99
CA SER A 111 -9.09 23.15 8.66
C SER A 111 -10.25 22.13 8.56
N ASP A 112 -10.76 21.92 7.36
CA ASP A 112 -11.76 20.90 7.09
C ASP A 112 -11.11 19.51 6.92
N ILE A 113 -11.63 18.53 7.65
CA ILE A 113 -11.16 17.13 7.65
C ILE A 113 -11.29 16.48 6.28
N TYR A 114 -12.42 16.64 5.62
CA TYR A 114 -12.71 15.96 4.37
C TYR A 114 -11.92 16.60 3.23
N LYS A 115 -11.85 17.93 3.16
CA LYS A 115 -11.08 18.62 2.12
C LYS A 115 -9.59 18.27 2.18
N SER A 116 -9.00 18.34 3.37
CA SER A 116 -7.58 18.03 3.55
C SER A 116 -7.26 16.56 3.23
N THR A 117 -8.13 15.63 3.66
CA THR A 117 -7.96 14.20 3.37
C THR A 117 -8.07 13.92 1.87
N ILE A 118 -9.03 14.52 1.17
CA ILE A 118 -9.21 14.35 -0.28
C ILE A 118 -7.98 14.86 -1.04
N ILE A 119 -7.44 16.03 -0.67
CA ILE A 119 -6.23 16.58 -1.31
C ILE A 119 -5.05 15.62 -1.13
N LEU A 120 -4.85 15.06 0.06
CA LEU A 120 -3.79 14.09 0.33
C LEU A 120 -3.98 12.78 -0.45
N LEU A 121 -5.22 12.31 -0.61
CA LEU A 121 -5.53 11.14 -1.43
C LEU A 121 -5.27 11.39 -2.92
N ILE A 122 -5.63 12.55 -3.44
CA ILE A 122 -5.34 12.94 -4.83
C ILE A 122 -3.83 12.95 -5.06
N PHE A 123 -3.05 13.51 -4.13
CA PHE A 123 -1.60 13.49 -4.19
C PHE A 123 -1.04 12.05 -4.24
N CYS A 124 -1.59 11.14 -3.42
CA CYS A 124 -1.19 9.73 -3.44
C CYS A 124 -1.43 9.08 -4.81
N VAL A 125 -2.58 9.34 -5.42
CA VAL A 125 -2.95 8.78 -6.73
C VAL A 125 -2.04 9.33 -7.83
N ILE A 126 -1.78 10.65 -7.84
CA ILE A 126 -0.90 11.27 -8.83
C ILE A 126 0.51 10.68 -8.74
N ARG A 127 1.08 10.59 -7.53
CA ARG A 127 2.42 10.03 -7.36
C ARG A 127 2.47 8.56 -7.76
N CYS A 128 1.47 7.76 -7.40
CA CYS A 128 1.36 6.37 -7.84
C CYS A 128 1.27 6.25 -9.37
N PHE A 129 0.52 7.14 -10.02
CA PHE A 129 0.41 7.15 -11.48
C PHE A 129 1.76 7.44 -12.14
N ILE A 130 2.48 8.45 -11.64
CA ILE A 130 3.83 8.80 -12.12
C ILE A 130 4.78 7.60 -11.98
N GLU A 131 4.79 6.91 -10.83
CA GLU A 131 5.62 5.72 -10.63
C GLU A 131 5.27 4.60 -11.61
N ASN A 132 3.98 4.32 -11.82
CA ASN A 132 3.55 3.30 -12.78
C ASN A 132 3.94 3.65 -14.22
N CYS A 133 3.88 4.93 -14.62
CA CYS A 133 4.39 5.37 -15.91
C CYS A 133 5.89 5.07 -16.04
N TYR A 134 6.71 5.44 -15.05
CA TYR A 134 8.15 5.14 -15.05
C TYR A 134 8.43 3.63 -15.14
N TYR A 135 7.70 2.81 -14.37
CA TYR A 135 7.83 1.35 -14.44
C TYR A 135 7.45 0.79 -15.82
N PHE A 136 6.38 1.31 -16.43
CA PHE A 136 5.94 0.89 -17.76
C PHE A 136 6.95 1.26 -18.87
N TYR A 137 7.52 2.47 -18.80
CA TYR A 137 8.61 2.88 -19.70
C TYR A 137 9.86 2.01 -19.52
N GLY A 138 10.22 1.67 -18.28
CA GLY A 138 11.35 0.78 -17.98
C GLY A 138 11.18 -0.62 -18.54
N VAL A 139 9.99 -1.21 -18.40
CA VAL A 139 9.67 -2.54 -18.95
C VAL A 139 9.67 -2.52 -20.49
N SER A 140 9.19 -1.43 -21.10
CA SER A 140 9.15 -1.30 -22.57
C SER A 140 10.54 -1.16 -23.20
N LEU A 141 11.53 -0.64 -22.46
CA LEU A 141 12.91 -0.53 -22.93
C LEU A 141 13.69 -1.86 -22.90
N HIS A 142 13.31 -2.82 -22.06
CA HIS A 142 13.97 -4.13 -21.91
C HIS A 142 12.97 -5.29 -21.94
N PRO A 143 12.45 -5.66 -23.13
CA PRO A 143 11.43 -6.70 -23.27
C PRO A 143 11.94 -8.15 -23.10
N ASP A 144 13.26 -8.38 -23.16
CA ASP A 144 13.87 -9.72 -23.36
C ASP A 144 14.92 -10.16 -22.33
N LYS A 145 14.92 -9.60 -21.11
CA LYS A 145 15.72 -10.13 -19.99
C LYS A 145 14.83 -10.60 -18.84
#